data_AF-A0A1F3T1W0-F1
#
_entry.id   AF-A0A1F3T1W0-F1
#
_cell.length_a   1.000
_cell.length_b   1.000
_cell.length_c   1.000
_cell.angle_alpha   90.00
_cell.angle_beta   90.00
_cell.angle_gamma   90.00
#
_symmetry.space_group_name_H-M   'P 1'
#
loop_
_entity.id
_entity.type
_entity.pdbx_description
1 polymer ?
#
loop_
_entity_poly.entity_id
_entity_poly.type
_entity_poly.pdbx_seq_one_letter_code
_entity_poly.pdbx_strand_id
1 'polypeptide(L)'
;MFMKAIIASVLAAQTGFAAGADVFCKVEGQVVSATTEQGHYDCAESLAWGAACFTGSAAEVIRMINTGEFSWDEEYLDRARFAGPNSIAYTWVDGPNSIRKKMLIHRCARNAR
;
A
#
# COMPACT_ATOMS: atom_id res chain seq x y z
N MET A 1 26.63 -45.72 -26.42
CA MET A 1 27.07 -44.38 -25.96
C MET A 1 25.81 -43.64 -25.54
N PHE A 2 25.62 -43.45 -24.24
CA PHE A 2 24.36 -42.96 -23.64
C PHE A 2 24.31 -41.43 -23.70
N MET A 3 23.22 -40.87 -24.23
CA MET A 3 22.95 -39.43 -24.15
C MET A 3 21.72 -39.24 -23.25
N LYS A 4 21.98 -38.92 -21.98
CA LYS A 4 20.98 -38.50 -20.99
C LYS A 4 20.54 -37.09 -21.32
N ALA A 5 19.31 -36.90 -21.80
CA ALA A 5 18.67 -35.59 -21.80
C ALA A 5 18.00 -35.38 -20.45
N ILE A 6 18.66 -34.64 -19.56
CA ILE A 6 18.06 -34.11 -18.34
C ILE A 6 17.35 -32.82 -18.75
N ILE A 7 16.04 -32.89 -18.98
CA ILE A 7 15.21 -31.69 -19.06
C ILE A 7 14.91 -31.32 -17.61
N ALA A 8 15.69 -30.35 -17.10
CA ALA A 8 15.47 -29.76 -15.81
C ALA A 8 14.08 -29.12 -15.79
N SER A 9 13.21 -29.65 -14.93
CA SER A 9 11.94 -29.04 -14.58
C SER A 9 12.20 -27.60 -14.12
N VAL A 10 11.69 -26.62 -14.86
CA VAL A 10 11.60 -25.25 -14.38
C VAL A 10 10.56 -25.26 -13.27
N LEU A 11 11.03 -25.44 -12.04
CA LEU A 11 10.23 -25.29 -10.84
C LEU A 11 9.62 -23.89 -10.86
N ALA A 12 8.31 -23.85 -10.64
CA ALA A 12 7.50 -22.66 -10.51
C ALA A 12 8.20 -21.62 -9.62
N ALA A 13 8.38 -20.41 -10.15
CA ALA A 13 8.55 -19.23 -9.32
C ALA A 13 7.21 -18.97 -8.62
N GLN A 14 6.92 -19.74 -7.56
CA GLN A 14 6.02 -19.29 -6.52
C GLN A 14 6.72 -18.13 -5.82
N THR A 15 6.59 -16.93 -6.40
CA THR A 15 6.78 -15.70 -5.65
C THR A 15 5.73 -15.73 -4.55
N GLY A 16 6.13 -16.17 -3.36
CA GLY A 16 5.27 -16.15 -2.19
C GLY A 16 4.69 -14.75 -2.06
N PHE A 17 3.37 -14.63 -2.22
CA PHE A 17 2.67 -13.42 -1.80
C PHE A 17 2.97 -13.26 -0.32
N ALA A 18 3.64 -12.15 -0.02
CA ALA A 18 4.06 -11.77 1.31
C ALA A 18 2.85 -11.73 2.25
N ALA A 19 3.08 -11.76 3.56
CA ALA A 19 2.06 -11.45 4.55
C ALA A 19 1.34 -10.15 4.14
N GLY A 20 0.05 -10.28 3.78
CA GLY A 20 -0.71 -9.22 3.11
C GLY A 20 -0.59 -7.89 3.83
N ALA A 21 -0.34 -6.84 3.06
CA ALA A 21 -0.40 -5.48 3.57
C ALA A 21 -1.84 -4.99 3.62
N ASP A 22 -2.15 -4.20 4.64
CA ASP A 22 -3.41 -3.48 4.71
C ASP A 22 -3.16 -2.06 5.23
N VAL A 23 -4.05 -1.16 4.86
CA VAL A 23 -4.02 0.24 5.29
C VAL A 23 -5.29 0.48 6.11
N PHE A 24 -5.13 1.14 7.24
CA PHE A 24 -6.23 1.48 8.15
C PHE A 24 -6.31 2.98 8.33
N CYS A 25 -7.52 3.50 8.49
CA CYS A 25 -7.80 4.92 8.63
C CYS A 25 -8.61 5.19 9.87
N LYS A 26 -8.38 6.35 10.47
CA LYS A 26 -9.18 6.82 11.59
C LYS A 26 -10.25 7.80 11.10
N VAL A 27 -11.49 7.32 10.99
CA VAL A 27 -12.65 8.10 10.57
C VAL A 27 -13.61 8.18 11.75
N GLU A 28 -13.98 9.39 12.19
CA GLU A 28 -14.93 9.61 13.29
C GLU A 28 -14.65 8.82 14.58
N GLY A 29 -13.36 8.57 14.87
CA GLY A 29 -12.93 7.80 16.04
C GLY A 29 -12.96 6.28 15.86
N GLN A 30 -13.44 5.79 14.72
CA GLN A 30 -13.37 4.38 14.34
C GLN A 30 -12.12 4.10 13.50
N VAL A 31 -11.62 2.87 13.58
CA VAL A 31 -10.52 2.39 12.71
C VAL A 31 -11.14 1.46 11.67
N VAL A 32 -11.05 1.84 10.41
CA VAL A 32 -11.60 1.10 9.27
C VAL A 32 -10.48 0.67 8.33
N SER A 33 -10.63 -0.49 7.66
CA SER A 33 -9.73 -0.87 6.57
C SER A 33 -9.99 0.05 5.39
N ALA A 34 -8.92 0.55 4.78
CA ALA A 34 -8.95 1.36 3.59
C ALA A 34 -9.24 0.52 2.34
N THR A 35 -8.96 -0.78 2.40
CA THR A 35 -9.12 -1.70 1.28
C THR A 35 -10.55 -2.27 1.29
N THR A 36 -11.47 -1.70 0.51
CA THR A 36 -12.83 -2.28 0.37
C THR A 36 -12.82 -3.51 -0.55
N GLU A 37 -13.88 -4.34 -0.49
CA GLU A 37 -14.06 -5.53 -1.35
C GLU A 37 -13.99 -5.22 -2.87
N GLN A 38 -14.19 -3.97 -3.27
CA GLN A 38 -14.19 -3.53 -4.65
C GLN A 38 -12.90 -2.79 -5.05
N GLY A 39 -11.89 -2.75 -4.18
CA GLY A 39 -10.67 -1.98 -4.40
C GLY A 39 -10.88 -0.46 -4.38
N HIS A 40 -12.04 0.01 -3.90
CA HIS A 40 -12.30 1.42 -3.64
C HIS A 40 -11.81 1.80 -2.24
N TYR A 41 -11.31 3.02 -2.09
CA TYR A 41 -10.67 3.48 -0.86
C TYR A 41 -11.45 4.64 -0.25
N ASP A 42 -12.19 4.37 0.83
CA ASP A 42 -13.06 5.35 1.52
C ASP A 42 -12.28 6.21 2.54
N CYS A 43 -10.98 6.37 2.30
CA CYS A 43 -9.98 6.82 3.25
C CYS A 43 -9.18 8.04 2.78
N ALA A 44 -9.52 8.54 1.59
CA ALA A 44 -8.98 9.70 0.92
C ALA A 44 -8.52 10.83 1.85
N GLU A 45 -9.47 11.32 2.65
CA GLU A 45 -9.30 12.47 3.55
C GLU A 45 -8.39 12.12 4.73
N SER A 46 -8.53 10.90 5.28
CA SER A 46 -7.66 10.41 6.34
C SER A 46 -6.19 10.32 5.89
N LEU A 47 -5.95 9.88 4.65
CA LEU A 47 -4.62 9.87 4.05
C LEU A 47 -4.11 11.30 3.84
N ALA A 48 -4.95 12.21 3.35
CA ALA A 48 -4.62 13.64 3.18
C ALA A 48 -4.23 14.34 4.50
N TRP A 49 -4.75 13.88 5.64
CA TRP A 49 -4.52 14.46 6.96
C TRP A 49 -3.53 13.67 7.82
N GLY A 50 -2.96 12.58 7.31
CA GLY A 50 -2.04 11.73 8.07
C GLY A 50 -2.70 10.91 9.19
N ALA A 51 -4.02 10.70 9.10
CA ALA A 51 -4.82 9.89 10.01
C ALA A 51 -4.96 8.43 9.54
N ALA A 52 -3.90 7.89 8.91
CA ALA A 52 -3.85 6.52 8.42
C ALA A 52 -2.57 5.80 8.87
N CYS A 53 -2.63 4.48 8.94
CA CYS A 53 -1.49 3.63 9.25
C CYS A 53 -1.54 2.32 8.44
N PHE A 54 -0.42 1.61 8.33
CA PHE A 54 -0.38 0.33 7.60
C PHE A 54 0.09 -0.84 8.46
N THR A 55 -0.34 -2.05 8.10
CA THR A 55 0.18 -3.32 8.61
C THR A 55 0.83 -4.13 7.48
N GLY A 56 1.46 -5.25 7.80
CA GLY A 56 2.11 -6.10 6.80
C GLY A 56 3.32 -5.47 6.10
N SER A 57 3.47 -5.74 4.80
CA SER A 57 4.64 -5.37 4.00
C SER A 57 4.59 -3.92 3.51
N ALA A 58 5.58 -3.11 3.90
CA ALA A 58 5.71 -1.74 3.38
C ALA A 58 5.97 -1.72 1.86
N ALA A 59 6.67 -2.73 1.32
CA ALA A 59 6.90 -2.86 -0.12
C ALA A 59 5.58 -3.05 -0.89
N GLU A 60 4.64 -3.78 -0.29
CA GLU A 60 3.35 -4.05 -0.90
C GLU A 60 2.43 -2.82 -0.85
N VAL A 61 2.40 -2.08 0.27
CA VAL A 61 1.70 -0.78 0.32
C VAL A 61 2.27 0.20 -0.71
N ILE A 62 3.60 0.27 -0.85
CA ILE A 62 4.25 1.11 -1.87
C ILE A 62 3.83 0.70 -3.27
N ARG A 63 3.78 -0.62 -3.55
CA ARG A 63 3.31 -1.16 -4.83
C ARG A 63 1.88 -0.70 -5.09
N MET A 64 0.97 -0.95 -4.15
CA MET A 64 -0.45 -0.59 -4.25
C MET A 64 -0.65 0.91 -4.53
N ILE A 65 0.08 1.80 -3.83
CA ILE A 65 0.04 3.24 -4.10
C ILE A 65 0.49 3.55 -5.53
N ASN A 66 1.64 3.04 -5.94
CA ASN A 66 2.21 3.38 -7.24
C ASN A 66 1.48 2.71 -8.43
N THR A 67 0.72 1.64 -8.19
CA THR A 67 -0.16 1.03 -9.20
C THR A 67 -1.55 1.66 -9.26
N GLY A 68 -1.78 2.72 -8.48
CA GLY A 68 -3.05 3.44 -8.48
C GLY A 68 -4.18 2.64 -7.86
N GLU A 69 -3.88 1.66 -6.99
CA GLU A 69 -4.94 0.99 -6.24
C GLU A 69 -5.61 2.03 -5.33
N PHE A 70 -4.86 2.97 -4.76
CA PHE A 70 -5.39 4.09 -3.98
C PHE A 70 -5.79 5.27 -4.88
N SER A 71 -7.04 5.28 -5.36
CA SER A 71 -7.64 6.43 -6.05
C SER A 71 -9.10 6.63 -5.67
N TRP A 72 -9.54 7.89 -5.60
CA TRP A 72 -10.91 8.29 -5.32
C TRP A 72 -11.25 9.50 -6.18
N ASP A 73 -12.30 9.37 -6.98
CA ASP A 73 -12.76 10.40 -7.93
C ASP A 73 -11.60 11.09 -8.69
N GLU A 74 -11.23 12.31 -8.31
CA GLU A 74 -10.22 13.12 -8.98
C GLU A 74 -8.90 13.24 -8.19
N GLU A 75 -8.79 12.51 -7.08
CA GLU A 75 -7.68 12.53 -6.14
C GLU A 75 -7.03 11.15 -6.00
N TYR A 76 -5.71 11.15 -5.81
CA TYR A 76 -4.92 9.92 -5.87
C TYR A 76 -3.61 10.04 -5.10
N LEU A 77 -2.98 8.89 -4.87
CA LEU A 77 -1.65 8.79 -4.30
C LEU A 77 -0.61 8.50 -5.38
N ASP A 78 0.56 9.13 -5.31
CA ASP A 78 1.69 8.84 -6.21
C ASP A 78 3.05 8.84 -5.48
N ARG A 79 4.08 8.35 -6.18
CA ARG A 79 5.51 8.43 -5.77
C ARG A 79 5.77 7.87 -4.37
N ALA A 80 5.06 6.80 -4.01
CA ALA A 80 5.31 6.09 -2.76
C ALA A 80 6.72 5.50 -2.75
N ARG A 81 7.40 5.68 -1.62
CA ARG A 81 8.75 5.16 -1.37
C ARG A 81 9.01 4.94 0.11
N PHE A 82 9.99 4.10 0.42
CA PHE A 82 10.45 3.92 1.79
C PHE A 82 10.95 5.26 2.36
N ALA A 83 10.49 5.60 3.55
CA ALA A 83 10.99 6.71 4.36
C ALA A 83 11.66 6.23 5.66
N GLY A 84 11.46 4.96 6.01
CA GLY A 84 12.11 4.28 7.13
C GLY A 84 11.54 2.86 7.31
N PRO A 85 12.02 2.10 8.30
CA PRO A 85 11.57 0.72 8.54
C PRO A 85 10.06 0.58 8.78
N ASN A 86 9.42 1.64 9.28
CA ASN A 86 8.01 1.71 9.64
C ASN A 86 7.29 2.92 9.01
N SER A 87 7.83 3.46 7.92
CA SER A 87 7.31 4.70 7.33
C SER A 87 7.41 4.67 5.81
N ILE A 88 6.34 5.10 5.14
CA ILE A 88 6.26 5.27 3.70
C ILE A 88 5.97 6.74 3.41
N ALA A 89 6.77 7.37 2.56
CA ALA A 89 6.49 8.69 2.03
C ALA A 89 5.75 8.58 0.71
N TYR A 90 4.77 9.45 0.47
CA TYR A 90 3.99 9.52 -0.77
C TYR A 90 3.54 10.95 -1.06
N THR A 91 3.01 11.18 -2.25
CA THR A 91 2.33 12.43 -2.62
C THR A 91 0.83 12.19 -2.62
N TRP A 92 0.08 12.97 -1.84
CA TRP A 92 -1.35 13.11 -2.02
C TRP A 92 -1.61 14.16 -3.08
N VAL A 93 -2.45 13.83 -4.07
CA VAL A 93 -2.79 14.71 -5.18
C VAL A 93 -4.29 14.91 -5.24
N ASP A 94 -4.69 16.16 -5.34
CA ASP A 94 -6.05 16.58 -5.70
C ASP A 94 -5.94 17.21 -7.08
N GLY A 95 -6.36 16.43 -8.09
CA GLY A 95 -6.27 16.77 -9.50
C GLY A 95 -6.98 18.09 -9.83
N PRO A 96 -8.25 18.27 -9.44
CA PRO A 96 -9.06 19.44 -9.78
C PRO A 96 -8.48 20.72 -9.24
N ASN A 97 -7.99 20.69 -7.99
CA ASN A 97 -7.43 21.88 -7.35
C ASN A 97 -5.92 22.02 -7.61
N SER A 98 -5.31 21.11 -8.39
CA SER A 98 -3.87 21.07 -8.66
C SER A 98 -3.01 21.07 -7.39
N ILE A 99 -3.53 20.49 -6.30
CA ILE A 99 -2.86 20.45 -5.00
C ILE A 99 -1.99 19.19 -4.93
N ARG A 100 -0.75 19.35 -4.45
CA ARG A 100 0.17 18.24 -4.17
C ARG A 100 0.75 18.39 -2.78
N LYS A 101 0.53 17.40 -1.91
CA LYS A 101 1.02 17.40 -0.53
C LYS A 101 1.93 16.20 -0.31
N LYS A 102 3.11 16.44 0.29
CA LYS A 102 4.01 15.36 0.71
C LYS A 102 3.52 14.81 2.04
N MET A 103 3.27 13.51 2.09
CA MET A 103 2.69 12.83 3.23
C MET A 103 3.57 11.69 3.70
N LEU A 104 3.30 11.24 4.93
CA LEU A 104 3.85 10.02 5.51
C LEU A 104 2.69 9.15 5.99
N ILE A 105 2.81 7.84 5.76
CA ILE A 105 2.01 6.85 6.45
C ILE A 105 2.94 5.97 7.27
N HIS A 106 2.58 5.77 8.53
CA HIS A 106 3.37 5.00 9.49
C HIS A 106 2.77 3.61 9.70
N ARG A 107 3.60 2.66 10.11
CA ARG A 107 3.09 1.37 10.58
C ARG A 107 2.15 1.61 11.76
N CYS A 108 1.02 0.92 11.79
CA CYS A 108 0.11 1.00 12.93
C CYS A 108 0.87 0.69 14.22
N ALA A 109 0.68 1.51 15.25
CA ALA A 109 1.18 1.19 16.56
C ALA A 109 0.63 -0.18 16.94
N ARG A 110 1.51 -1.14 17.26
CA ARG A 110 1.03 -2.34 17.95
C ARG A 110 0.42 -1.80 19.24
N ASN A 111 -0.87 -2.04 19.48
CA ASN A 111 -1.51 -1.67 20.74
C ASN A 111 -0.52 -2.01 21.87
N ALA A 112 0.04 -0.97 22.50
CA ALA A 112 0.69 -1.14 23.79
C ALA A 112 -0.45 -1.66 24.67
N ARG A 113 -0.33 -2.91 25.08
CA ARG A 113 -1.27 -3.53 26.01
C ARG A 113 -1.43 -2.68 27.25
#